data_AF-A0A0A2WPT3-F1
#
_entry.id   AF-A0A0A2WPT3-F1
#
_cell.length_a   1.000
_cell.length_b   1.000
_cell.length_c   1.000
_cell.angle_alpha   90.00
_cell.angle_beta   90.00
_cell.angle_gamma   90.00
#
_symmetry.space_group_name_H-M   'P 1'
#
loop_
_entity.id
_entity.type
_entity.pdbx_description
1 polymer ?
#
loop_
_entity_poly.entity_id
_entity_poly.type
_entity_poly.pdbx_seq_one_letter_code
_entity_poly.pdbx_strand_id
1 'polypeptide(L)'
;MGTLHTLKTCRTAADAPVVVTPHGFACGDAFVAWQTVCEIRAWQCDHATDSEGYLAFTVGGHALAVGETRDGFAALEAAMIAAFPATAHWRDRVLAPPLERNETVLFRR
;
A
#
# COMPACT_ATOMS: atom_id res chain seq x y z
N MET A 1 16.55 12.66 19.30
CA MET A 1 16.33 13.23 17.96
C MET A 1 16.07 12.08 17.00
N GLY A 2 14.80 11.81 16.67
CA GLY A 2 14.44 10.74 15.74
C GLY A 2 14.45 11.26 14.32
N THR A 3 15.27 10.67 13.45
CA THR A 3 15.36 11.02 12.03
C THR A 3 14.05 10.60 11.35
N LEU A 4 13.19 11.56 11.02
CA LEU A 4 12.05 11.36 10.13
C LEU A 4 12.62 11.02 8.75
N HIS A 5 12.77 9.73 8.46
CA HIS A 5 12.95 9.25 7.10
C HIS A 5 11.62 9.48 6.37
N THR A 6 11.48 10.67 5.78
CA THR A 6 10.42 10.95 4.82
C THR A 6 10.70 10.05 3.61
N LEU A 7 10.07 8.87 3.59
CA LEU A 7 10.08 7.99 2.43
C LEU A 7 9.62 8.84 1.25
N LYS A 8 10.48 8.98 0.24
CA LYS A 8 10.17 9.72 -0.97
C LYS A 8 9.21 8.84 -1.76
N THR A 9 7.91 8.98 -1.48
CA THR A 9 6.85 8.29 -2.19
C THR A 9 6.89 8.76 -3.64
N CYS A 10 7.35 7.89 -4.54
CA CYS A 10 7.23 8.18 -5.97
C CYS A 10 5.74 8.11 -6.29
N ARG A 11 5.12 9.23 -6.66
CA ARG A 11 3.75 9.21 -7.21
C ARG A 11 3.76 8.29 -8.42
N THR A 12 3.09 7.16 -8.30
CA THR A 12 2.73 6.29 -9.42
C THR A 12 1.98 7.14 -10.45
N ALA A 13 2.19 6.89 -11.74
CA ALA A 13 1.43 7.54 -12.81
C ALA A 13 -0.07 7.46 -12.45
N ALA A 14 -0.73 8.63 -12.43
CA ALA A 14 -1.95 8.85 -11.63
C ALA A 14 -3.08 7.83 -11.89
N ASP A 15 -3.12 7.21 -13.07
CA ASP A 15 -4.24 6.39 -13.56
C ASP A 15 -3.86 4.99 -14.06
N ALA A 16 -2.62 4.52 -13.87
CA ALA A 16 -2.26 3.21 -14.40
C ALA A 16 -2.91 2.07 -13.57
N PRO A 17 -3.61 1.11 -14.20
CA PRO A 17 -4.23 -0.01 -13.50
C PRO A 17 -3.17 -0.91 -12.85
N VAL A 18 -3.57 -1.62 -11.81
CA VAL A 18 -2.73 -2.63 -11.18
C VAL A 18 -2.90 -3.96 -11.90
N VAL A 19 -1.77 -4.53 -12.35
CA VAL A 19 -1.72 -5.86 -12.94
C VAL A 19 -0.96 -6.79 -12.01
N VAL A 20 -1.61 -7.85 -11.56
CA VAL A 20 -1.06 -8.80 -10.60
C VAL A 20 -0.49 -10.02 -11.29
N THR A 21 0.62 -10.52 -10.77
CA THR A 21 1.28 -11.75 -11.20
C THR A 21 1.58 -12.64 -9.98
N PRO A 22 1.91 -13.92 -10.17
CA PRO A 22 2.34 -14.77 -9.07
C PRO A 22 3.59 -14.28 -8.33
N HIS A 23 4.40 -13.41 -8.95
CA HIS A 23 5.70 -12.96 -8.43
C HIS A 23 5.68 -11.53 -7.87
N GLY A 24 4.59 -10.80 -8.07
CA GLY A 24 4.54 -9.37 -7.79
C GLY A 24 3.36 -8.69 -8.47
N PHE A 25 3.42 -7.37 -8.55
CA PHE A 25 2.44 -6.59 -9.29
C PHE A 25 3.12 -5.44 -10.05
N ALA A 26 2.46 -4.98 -11.10
CA ALA A 26 2.83 -3.77 -11.83
C ALA A 26 1.75 -2.69 -11.64
N CYS A 27 2.17 -1.43 -11.61
CA CYS A 27 1.30 -0.27 -11.68
C CYS A 27 1.97 0.79 -12.55
N GLY A 28 1.52 0.90 -13.80
CA GLY A 28 2.23 1.64 -14.84
C GLY A 28 3.58 1.01 -15.16
N ASP A 29 4.62 1.82 -15.26
CA ASP A 29 6.00 1.34 -15.51
C ASP A 29 6.69 0.76 -14.26
N ALA A 30 6.06 0.85 -13.09
CA ALA A 30 6.62 0.33 -11.85
C ALA A 30 6.22 -1.13 -11.65
N PHE A 31 7.21 -2.02 -11.49
CA PHE A 31 7.01 -3.40 -11.07
C PHE A 31 7.57 -3.63 -9.66
N VAL A 32 6.77 -4.26 -8.80
CA VAL A 32 7.12 -4.61 -7.42
C VAL A 32 7.06 -6.12 -7.28
N ALA A 33 8.22 -6.75 -7.10
CA ALA A 33 8.32 -8.18 -6.85
C ALA A 33 8.16 -8.47 -5.35
N TRP A 34 7.36 -9.47 -4.97
CA TRP A 34 7.03 -9.78 -3.57
C TRP A 34 8.27 -10.02 -2.71
N GLN A 35 9.25 -10.73 -3.25
CA GLN A 35 10.52 -11.02 -2.58
C GLN A 35 11.37 -9.78 -2.29
N THR A 36 11.11 -8.65 -2.95
CA THR A 36 11.85 -7.40 -2.77
C THR A 36 11.19 -6.43 -1.79
N VAL A 37 9.95 -6.72 -1.37
CA VAL A 37 9.23 -5.88 -0.41
C VAL A 37 9.87 -6.00 0.97
N CYS A 38 10.32 -4.87 1.50
CA CYS A 38 10.92 -4.74 2.82
C CYS A 38 9.92 -4.27 3.87
N GLU A 39 8.88 -3.52 3.46
CA GLU A 39 7.85 -3.01 4.37
C GLU A 39 6.54 -2.81 3.62
N ILE A 40 5.42 -3.11 4.28
CA ILE A 40 4.06 -2.79 3.80
C ILE A 40 3.39 -1.92 4.85
N ARG A 41 2.89 -0.76 4.43
CA ARG A 41 2.08 0.13 5.26
C ARG A 41 0.68 0.25 4.70
N ALA A 42 -0.27 0.48 5.58
CA ALA A 42 -1.61 0.87 5.21
C ALA A 42 -2.05 2.10 5.98
N TRP A 43 -2.90 2.91 5.36
CA TRP A 43 -3.61 3.99 6.02
C TRP A 43 -4.94 4.22 5.33
N GLN A 44 -5.87 4.85 6.04
CA GLN A 44 -7.11 5.35 5.47
C GLN A 44 -7.01 6.88 5.41
N CYS A 45 -7.42 7.46 4.28
CA CYS A 45 -7.58 8.89 4.12
C CYS A 45 -9.08 9.21 4.19
N ASP A 46 -9.50 9.82 5.28
CA ASP A 46 -10.82 10.43 5.39
C ASP A 46 -10.86 11.74 4.61
N HIS A 47 -11.53 11.73 3.47
CA HIS A 47 -12.04 12.94 2.84
C HIS A 47 -13.41 13.28 3.42
N ALA A 48 -13.81 14.54 3.32
CA ALA A 48 -15.07 15.03 3.90
C ALA A 48 -16.33 14.28 3.41
N THR A 49 -16.24 13.56 2.29
CA THR A 49 -17.35 12.80 1.68
C THR A 49 -17.07 11.31 1.53
N ASP A 50 -15.81 10.90 1.52
CA ASP A 50 -15.38 9.54 1.17
C ASP A 50 -14.13 9.15 1.93
N SER A 51 -14.03 7.89 2.32
CA SER A 51 -12.82 7.36 2.94
C SER A 51 -12.14 6.40 1.97
N GLU A 52 -10.85 6.62 1.67
CA GLU A 52 -10.10 5.75 0.77
C GLU A 52 -8.95 5.06 1.52
N GLY A 53 -8.88 3.74 1.41
CA GLY A 53 -7.77 2.94 1.91
C GLY A 53 -6.57 2.97 0.95
N TYR A 54 -5.36 3.03 1.51
CA TYR A 54 -4.12 3.02 0.75
C TYR A 54 -3.18 1.94 1.27
N LEU A 55 -2.45 1.32 0.34
CA LEU A 55 -1.36 0.39 0.62
C LEU A 55 -0.06 0.95 0.04
N ALA A 56 0.99 1.08 0.86
CA ALA A 56 2.35 1.38 0.39
C ALA A 56 3.28 0.18 0.52
N PHE A 57 3.96 -0.13 -0.57
CA PHE A 57 4.97 -1.19 -0.66
C PHE A 57 6.35 -0.57 -0.78
N THR A 58 7.21 -0.81 0.21
CA THR A 58 8.59 -0.30 0.22
C THR A 58 9.54 -1.34 -0.35
N VAL A 59 10.31 -0.95 -1.36
CA VAL A 59 11.36 -1.73 -2.04
C VAL A 59 12.62 -0.88 -2.13
N GLY A 60 13.73 -1.34 -1.52
CA GLY A 60 15.03 -0.68 -1.68
C GLY A 60 15.05 0.82 -1.30
N GLY A 61 14.21 1.24 -0.34
CA GLY A 61 14.09 2.64 0.09
C GLY A 61 13.10 3.50 -0.71
N HIS A 62 12.46 2.93 -1.74
CA HIS A 62 11.37 3.55 -2.49
C HIS A 62 10.04 2.98 -2.05
N ALA A 63 9.01 3.82 -1.92
CA ALA A 63 7.66 3.39 -1.58
C ALA A 63 6.71 3.63 -2.77
N LEU A 64 5.97 2.58 -3.14
CA LEU A 64 4.89 2.64 -4.12
C LEU A 64 3.55 2.58 -3.40
N ALA A 65 2.75 3.64 -3.51
CA ALA A 65 1.41 3.71 -2.93
C ALA A 65 0.33 3.36 -3.97
N VAL A 66 -0.65 2.57 -3.56
CA VAL A 66 -1.82 2.18 -4.35
C VAL A 66 -3.07 2.45 -3.52
N GLY A 67 -4.01 3.24 -4.05
CA GLY A 67 -5.30 3.53 -3.41
C GLY A 67 -6.37 2.51 -3.79
N GLU A 68 -7.36 2.32 -2.91
CA GLU A 68 -8.46 1.38 -3.07
C GLU A 68 -9.32 1.67 -4.30
N THR A 69 -9.42 2.93 -4.71
CA THR A 69 -10.21 3.33 -5.89
C THR A 69 -9.56 2.93 -7.22
N ARG A 70 -8.31 2.45 -7.20
CA ARG A 70 -7.57 2.10 -8.42
C ARG A 70 -8.01 0.76 -8.98
N ASP A 71 -8.17 0.72 -10.30
CA ASP A 71 -8.46 -0.53 -11.03
C ASP A 71 -7.41 -1.60 -10.72
N GLY A 72 -7.88 -2.80 -10.37
CA GLY A 72 -7.03 -3.93 -9.99
C GLY A 72 -6.64 -3.96 -8.51
N PHE A 73 -7.06 -3.01 -7.68
CA PHE A 73 -6.76 -3.01 -6.24
C PHE A 73 -7.25 -4.27 -5.53
N ALA A 74 -8.47 -4.74 -5.79
CA ALA A 74 -9.00 -5.96 -5.16
C ALA A 74 -8.14 -7.20 -5.47
N ALA A 75 -7.63 -7.30 -6.70
CA ALA A 75 -6.72 -8.37 -7.09
C ALA A 75 -5.35 -8.22 -6.40
N LEU A 76 -4.85 -6.98 -6.30
CA LEU A 76 -3.61 -6.66 -5.59
C LEU A 76 -3.70 -7.08 -4.12
N GLU A 77 -4.80 -6.72 -3.47
CA GLU A 77 -5.06 -7.06 -2.09
C GLU A 77 -5.07 -8.58 -1.87
N ALA A 78 -5.82 -9.32 -2.70
CA ALA A 78 -5.88 -10.78 -2.57
C ALA A 78 -4.50 -11.43 -2.73
N ALA A 79 -3.70 -10.95 -3.69
CA ALA A 79 -2.35 -11.45 -3.91
C ALA A 79 -1.36 -11.01 -2.82
N MET A 80 -1.50 -9.80 -2.29
CA MET A 80 -0.75 -9.35 -1.12
C MET A 80 -1.02 -10.25 0.07
N ILE A 81 -2.29 -10.55 0.38
CA ILE A 81 -2.68 -11.42 1.50
C ILE A 81 -2.12 -12.85 1.28
N ALA A 82 -2.14 -13.35 0.05
CA ALA A 82 -1.55 -14.64 -0.27
C ALA A 82 -0.02 -14.66 -0.04
N ALA A 83 0.68 -13.59 -0.42
CA ALA A 83 2.13 -13.47 -0.24
C ALA A 83 2.55 -13.11 1.21
N PHE A 84 1.70 -12.39 1.93
CA PHE A 84 1.94 -11.87 3.28
C PHE A 84 0.69 -12.08 4.16
N PRO A 85 0.42 -13.30 4.65
CA PRO A 85 -0.84 -13.60 5.36
C PRO A 85 -1.13 -12.71 6.58
N ALA A 86 -0.10 -12.14 7.20
CA ALA A 86 -0.25 -11.19 8.32
C ALA A 86 -1.01 -9.90 7.95
N THR A 87 -1.15 -9.59 6.65
CA THR A 87 -1.86 -8.40 6.17
C THR A 87 -3.37 -8.61 6.01
N ALA A 88 -3.92 -9.82 6.23
CA ALA A 88 -5.34 -10.14 5.93
C ALA A 88 -6.37 -9.20 6.58
N HIS A 89 -6.06 -8.71 7.79
CA HIS A 89 -6.96 -7.87 8.60
C HIS A 89 -6.52 -6.40 8.63
N TRP A 90 -5.85 -5.94 7.58
CA TRP A 90 -5.29 -4.59 7.58
C TRP A 90 -6.37 -3.50 7.65
N ARG A 91 -7.54 -3.72 7.03
CA ARG A 91 -8.67 -2.78 7.11
C ARG A 91 -9.12 -2.53 8.55
N ASP A 92 -9.20 -3.60 9.35
CA ASP A 92 -9.55 -3.50 10.77
C ASP A 92 -8.54 -2.67 11.59
N ARG A 93 -7.30 -2.51 11.08
CA ARG A 93 -6.22 -1.78 11.74
C ARG A 93 -6.08 -0.31 11.31
N VAL A 94 -6.74 0.08 10.22
CA VAL A 94 -6.72 1.46 9.70
C VAL A 94 -8.05 2.18 9.93
N LEU A 95 -9.10 1.47 10.34
CA LEU A 95 -10.35 2.04 10.83
C LEU A 95 -10.09 2.82 12.13
N ALA A 96 -10.05 4.14 12.05
CA ALA A 96 -10.08 4.98 13.24
C ALA A 96 -10.85 6.29 12.96
N PRO A 97 -11.17 7.08 14.01
CA PRO A 97 -12.13 8.17 13.90
C PRO A 97 -11.73 9.21 12.85
N PRO A 98 -12.73 9.90 12.25
CA PRO A 98 -12.49 10.87 11.19
C PRO A 98 -11.45 11.91 11.60
N LEU A 99 -10.57 12.26 10.66
CA LEU A 99 -9.53 13.32 10.73
C LEU A 99 -8.14 12.89 11.26
N GLU A 100 -7.91 11.65 11.65
CA GLU A 100 -6.55 11.15 11.99
C GLU A 100 -5.96 10.28 10.87
N ARG A 101 -4.67 10.51 10.55
CA ARG A 101 -3.92 9.61 9.67
C ARG A 101 -3.56 8.33 10.43
N ASN A 102 -4.40 7.32 10.30
CA ASN A 102 -4.19 6.01 10.92
C ASN A 102 -3.27 5.15 10.07
N GLU A 103 -1.98 5.52 10.06
CA GLU A 103 -0.94 4.72 9.42
C GLU A 103 -0.56 3.54 10.31
N THR A 104 -0.58 2.34 9.73
CA THR A 104 -0.14 1.10 10.38
C THR A 104 0.86 0.35 9.51
N VAL A 105 1.86 -0.26 10.14
CA VAL A 105 2.81 -1.14 9.47
C VAL A 105 2.25 -2.56 9.52
N LEU A 106 1.98 -3.14 8.35
CA LEU A 106 1.43 -4.49 8.21
C LEU A 106 2.51 -5.56 8.14
N PHE A 107 3.66 -5.20 7.56
CA PHE A 107 4.78 -6.10 7.37
C PHE A 107 6.09 -5.31 7.38
N ARG A 108 7.15 -5.89 7.93
CA ARG A 108 8.51 -5.36 7.87
C ARG A 108 9.53 -6.50 8.00
N ARG A 109 10.60 -6.44 7.19
CA ARG A 109 11.78 -7.33 7.29
C ARG A 109 12.88 -6.75 8.14
#